data_AF-A0A6V7XGZ3-F1
#
_entry.id   AF-A0A6V7XGZ3-F1
#
_cell.length_a   1.000
_cell.length_b   1.000
_cell.length_c   1.000
_cell.angle_alpha   90.00
_cell.angle_beta   90.00
_cell.angle_gamma   90.00
#
_symmetry.space_group_name_H-M   'P 1'
#
loop_
_entity.id
_entity.type
_entity.pdbx_description
1 polymer ?
#
loop_
_entity_poly.entity_id
_entity_poly.type
_entity_poly.pdbx_seq_one_letter_code
_entity_poly.pdbx_strand_id
1 'polypeptide(L)'
;MTSFYIIIPSNTNVEGNRTNSFRVRLPHKLKFNSEWNVGLSVMVYPHSWPSLGTTTEQTITVVWKSGEIVRLAVPSNSLTNPQNLKQSLDKSLNEGSETLSEKMRGCQVEYTNILKETRSKAKEEYKKLKELVQSSKEVSTNVTTEKHVIIPEGEIPKLRSETEIYNDMVKAEIDKLPIETRKIIELTRESGFEPWITVYRKPKFACAFEFHSHKNRFSLFIDKKYIEQIEISEQLAYILGFDSQVLKESCVAKFMPDMRGGVSCFHVYAPGLIEPMIIGDITAPVLRIVTIRGNQDEIIEEQFLSIQYHKLLVKEISEILIEIRTTSGSLMPFQYGTCTLTLHFKKSTYF
;
A
#
# COMPACT_ATOMS: atom_id res chain seq x y z
N MET A 1 20.64 52.69 10.36
CA MET A 1 20.74 51.22 10.19
C MET A 1 20.53 50.87 8.72
N THR A 2 21.48 50.19 8.10
CA THR A 2 21.47 49.80 6.67
C THR A 2 21.02 48.35 6.48
N SER A 3 21.23 47.50 7.49
CA SER A 3 20.68 46.16 7.59
C SER A 3 20.59 45.71 9.05
N PHE A 4 19.81 44.65 9.33
CA PHE A 4 19.69 44.02 10.64
C PHE A 4 19.14 42.59 10.52
N TYR A 5 19.26 41.81 11.58
CA TYR A 5 18.76 40.43 11.66
C TYR A 5 17.58 40.32 12.61
N ILE A 6 16.66 39.39 12.32
CA ILE A 6 15.59 38.95 13.22
C ILE A 6 15.68 37.44 13.37
N ILE A 7 15.62 36.95 14.60
CA ILE A 7 15.53 35.52 14.91
C ILE A 7 14.07 35.18 15.18
N ILE A 8 13.57 34.14 14.53
CA ILE A 8 12.16 33.74 14.49
C ILE A 8 12.06 32.26 14.89
N PRO A 9 11.89 31.96 16.19
CA PRO A 9 11.71 30.60 16.68
C PRO A 9 10.25 30.15 16.55
N SER A 10 10.01 28.85 16.34
CA SER A 10 8.67 28.29 16.16
C SER A 10 7.88 28.13 17.46
N ASN A 11 8.56 28.09 18.61
CA ASN A 11 7.99 27.83 19.93
C ASN A 11 7.61 29.10 20.71
N THR A 12 7.27 30.20 20.03
CA THR A 12 6.73 31.39 20.71
C THR A 12 5.35 31.14 21.30
N ASN A 13 4.94 31.97 22.26
CA ASN A 13 3.65 31.86 22.97
C ASN A 13 2.39 32.22 22.12
N VAL A 14 2.48 32.19 20.79
CA VAL A 14 1.32 32.41 19.92
C VAL A 14 0.54 31.10 19.80
N GLU A 15 -0.75 31.14 20.10
CA GLU A 15 -1.62 29.97 20.06
C GLU A 15 -1.67 29.36 18.65
N GLY A 16 -1.65 28.03 18.57
CA GLY A 16 -1.71 27.29 17.31
C GLY A 16 -0.38 27.14 16.57
N ASN A 17 0.73 27.70 17.08
CA ASN A 17 2.04 27.51 16.48
C ASN A 17 2.45 26.04 16.47
N ARG A 18 2.99 25.61 15.33
CA ARG A 18 3.62 24.31 15.11
C ARG A 18 5.01 24.52 14.50
N THR A 19 5.88 23.53 14.59
CA THR A 19 7.25 23.59 14.03
C THR A 19 7.26 23.90 12.53
N ASN A 20 6.23 23.49 11.78
CA ASN A 20 6.07 23.74 10.35
C ASN A 20 5.26 24.99 9.98
N SER A 21 4.54 25.60 10.92
CA SER A 21 3.65 26.72 10.64
C SER A 21 3.49 27.53 11.91
N PHE A 22 4.14 28.69 11.96
CA PHE A 22 4.22 29.49 13.17
C PHE A 22 4.25 30.98 12.88
N ARG A 23 3.70 31.73 13.82
CA ARG A 23 3.68 33.19 13.84
C ARG A 23 4.55 33.69 14.96
N VAL A 24 5.31 34.74 14.69
CA VAL A 24 6.09 35.46 15.71
C VAL A 24 5.65 36.91 15.74
N ARG A 25 5.16 37.33 16.91
CA ARG A 25 4.85 38.74 17.20
C ARG A 25 6.13 39.45 17.60
N LEU A 26 6.45 40.54 16.92
CA LEU A 26 7.64 41.33 17.20
C LEU A 26 7.42 42.19 18.45
N PRO A 27 8.46 42.39 19.30
CA PRO A 27 8.35 43.25 20.49
C PRO A 27 7.92 44.69 20.18
N HIS A 28 8.33 45.19 19.01
CA HIS A 28 7.94 46.50 18.49
C HIS A 28 7.59 46.39 17.02
N LYS A 29 6.61 47.19 16.59
CA LYS A 29 6.24 47.31 15.18
C LYS A 29 7.42 47.91 14.40
N LEU A 30 7.95 47.16 13.45
CA LEU A 30 8.98 47.65 12.55
C LEU A 30 8.33 48.53 11.48
N LYS A 31 8.93 49.68 11.19
CA LYS A 31 8.48 50.61 10.14
C LYS A 31 9.59 50.82 9.12
N PHE A 32 9.27 50.60 7.86
CA PHE A 32 10.19 50.70 6.74
C PHE A 32 9.87 51.96 5.93
N ASN A 33 10.74 52.97 6.04
CA ASN A 33 10.60 54.28 5.39
C ASN A 33 11.18 54.34 3.96
N SER A 34 11.68 53.22 3.47
CA SER A 34 12.40 53.07 2.19
C SER A 34 12.10 51.68 1.61
N GLU A 35 12.67 51.34 0.47
CA GLU A 35 12.61 49.96 -0.04
C GLU A 35 13.58 49.06 0.73
N TRP A 36 13.07 47.93 1.18
CA TRP A 36 13.83 46.93 1.93
C TRP A 36 13.64 45.56 1.31
N ASN A 37 14.66 44.74 1.46
CA ASN A 37 14.64 43.35 1.10
C ASN A 37 14.86 42.48 2.34
N VAL A 38 14.33 41.27 2.30
CA VAL A 38 14.52 40.24 3.32
C VAL A 38 15.01 38.95 2.69
N GLY A 39 15.88 38.24 3.39
CA GLY A 39 16.32 36.90 2.98
C GLY A 39 16.59 36.01 4.17
N LEU A 40 16.52 34.69 3.97
CA LEU A 40 16.84 33.70 4.98
C LEU A 40 18.37 33.51 5.07
N SER A 41 18.97 33.82 6.22
CA SER A 41 20.42 33.72 6.45
C SER A 41 20.84 32.45 7.19
N VAL A 42 20.03 31.98 8.13
CA VAL A 42 20.25 30.74 8.88
C VAL A 42 18.92 30.03 9.10
N MET A 43 18.92 28.71 9.03
CA MET A 43 17.80 27.88 9.46
C MET A 43 18.31 26.76 10.36
N VAL A 44 17.71 26.62 11.54
CA VAL A 44 17.91 25.50 12.45
C VAL A 44 16.62 24.68 12.47
N TYR A 45 16.68 23.39 12.21
CA TYR A 45 15.50 22.52 12.19
C TYR A 45 15.81 21.11 12.71
N PRO A 46 14.83 20.43 13.34
CA PRO A 46 14.98 19.04 13.76
C PRO A 46 14.63 18.08 12.61
N HIS A 47 15.42 17.05 12.35
CA HIS A 47 15.07 15.98 11.41
C HIS A 47 14.18 14.93 12.08
N SER A 48 12.93 15.31 12.36
CA SER A 48 11.99 14.53 13.19
C SER A 48 10.78 14.00 12.42
N TRP A 49 10.93 13.62 11.15
CA TRP A 49 9.87 12.99 10.37
C TRP A 49 10.37 11.64 9.82
N PRO A 50 9.45 10.68 9.55
CA PRO A 50 9.84 9.40 9.00
C PRO A 50 10.09 9.51 7.49
N SER A 51 11.07 8.75 6.98
CA SER A 51 11.34 8.63 5.54
C SER A 51 10.18 7.97 4.80
N LEU A 52 9.52 6.99 5.41
CA LEU A 52 8.36 6.30 4.87
C LEU A 52 7.10 6.76 5.59
N GLY A 53 6.05 7.09 4.85
CA GLY A 53 4.79 7.55 5.40
C GLY A 53 4.89 8.93 6.03
N THR A 54 5.67 9.82 5.40
CA THR A 54 5.86 11.21 5.84
C THR A 54 4.53 11.95 5.79
N THR A 55 3.87 11.95 4.63
CA THR A 55 2.64 12.72 4.39
C THR A 55 1.38 11.87 4.29
N THR A 56 1.53 10.59 3.96
CA THR A 56 0.40 9.69 3.66
C THR A 56 0.63 8.32 4.29
N GLU A 57 -0.45 7.65 4.65
CA GLU A 57 -0.40 6.25 5.07
C GLU A 57 0.07 5.37 3.91
N GLN A 58 0.95 4.41 4.22
CA GLN A 58 1.52 3.51 3.23
C GLN A 58 0.86 2.15 3.32
N THR A 59 0.54 1.55 2.18
CA THR A 59 -0.18 0.27 2.15
C THR A 59 0.32 -0.66 1.05
N ILE A 60 0.25 -1.96 1.32
CA ILE A 60 0.35 -3.03 0.33
C ILE A 60 -1.03 -3.67 0.21
N THR A 61 -1.62 -3.63 -0.96
CA THR A 61 -2.89 -4.28 -1.27
C THR A 61 -2.60 -5.54 -2.07
N VAL A 62 -3.02 -6.70 -1.55
CA VAL A 62 -2.94 -7.98 -2.23
C VAL A 62 -4.31 -8.28 -2.85
N VAL A 63 -4.34 -8.40 -4.17
CA VAL A 63 -5.53 -8.81 -4.93
C VAL A 63 -5.37 -10.29 -5.27
N TRP A 64 -6.22 -11.12 -4.68
CA TRP A 64 -6.17 -12.57 -4.84
C TRP A 64 -6.93 -13.02 -6.09
N LYS A 65 -6.53 -14.13 -6.71
CA LYS A 65 -7.27 -14.72 -7.85
C LYS A 65 -8.69 -15.16 -7.51
N SER A 66 -8.99 -15.38 -6.23
CA SER A 66 -10.36 -15.57 -5.75
C SER A 66 -11.24 -14.34 -6.00
N GLY A 67 -10.65 -13.15 -6.13
CA GLY A 67 -11.33 -11.86 -6.22
C GLY A 67 -11.34 -11.10 -4.89
N GLU A 68 -10.89 -11.73 -3.81
CA GLU A 68 -10.76 -11.09 -2.50
C GLU A 68 -9.59 -10.09 -2.51
N ILE A 69 -9.70 -9.06 -1.66
CA ILE A 69 -8.70 -8.00 -1.55
C ILE A 69 -8.31 -7.83 -0.08
N VAL A 70 -7.01 -7.83 0.19
CA VAL A 70 -6.46 -7.58 1.54
C VAL A 70 -5.54 -6.37 1.48
N ARG A 71 -5.87 -5.33 2.25
CA ARG A 71 -5.06 -4.12 2.39
C ARG A 71 -4.28 -4.16 3.70
N LEU A 72 -2.96 -4.11 3.60
CA LEU A 72 -2.02 -4.21 4.71
C LEU A 72 -1.36 -2.86 4.93
N ALA A 73 -1.41 -2.36 6.16
CA ALA A 73 -0.72 -1.13 6.52
C ALA A 73 0.79 -1.37 6.61
N VAL A 74 1.57 -0.46 6.03
CA VAL A 74 3.01 -0.39 6.21
C VAL A 74 3.29 0.75 7.18
N PRO A 75 3.83 0.46 8.38
CA PRO A 75 4.01 1.49 9.40
C PRO A 75 5.00 2.56 8.94
N SER A 76 4.72 3.82 9.26
CA SER A 76 5.67 4.90 9.04
C SER A 76 6.96 4.60 9.79
N ASN A 77 8.08 4.72 9.09
CA ASN A 77 9.38 4.38 9.64
C ASN A 77 10.48 5.22 9.00
N SER A 78 11.53 5.44 9.75
CA SER A 78 12.71 6.13 9.27
C SER A 78 13.71 5.11 8.79
N LEU A 79 13.96 5.17 7.49
CA LEU A 79 14.70 4.13 6.80
C LEU A 79 16.17 4.52 6.77
N THR A 80 16.98 3.87 7.61
CA THR A 80 18.43 4.04 7.58
C THR A 80 19.09 3.17 6.52
N ASN A 81 18.49 2.02 6.19
CA ASN A 81 18.97 1.13 5.14
C ASN A 81 17.82 0.33 4.50
N PRO A 82 18.02 -0.22 3.28
CA PRO A 82 17.02 -1.03 2.60
C PRO A 82 16.61 -2.32 3.34
N GLN A 83 17.47 -2.87 4.19
CA GLN A 83 17.17 -4.10 4.92
C GLN A 83 16.10 -3.88 6.00
N ASN A 84 16.13 -2.73 6.68
CA ASN A 84 15.13 -2.35 7.66
C ASN A 84 13.76 -2.15 6.98
N LEU A 85 13.73 -1.57 5.77
CA LEU A 85 12.51 -1.49 4.97
C LEU A 85 11.98 -2.88 4.64
N LYS A 86 12.84 -3.78 4.16
CA LYS A 86 12.48 -5.17 3.86
C LYS A 86 11.83 -5.88 5.06
N GLN A 87 12.42 -5.74 6.25
CA GLN A 87 11.86 -6.31 7.48
C GLN A 87 10.48 -5.73 7.82
N SER A 88 10.28 -4.43 7.60
CA SER A 88 8.99 -3.79 7.82
C SER A 88 7.92 -4.31 6.86
N LEU A 89 8.25 -4.50 5.58
CA LEU A 89 7.33 -5.09 4.59
C LEU A 89 7.00 -6.54 4.92
N ASP A 90 8.00 -7.33 5.32
CA ASP A 90 7.82 -8.71 5.78
C ASP A 90 6.86 -8.79 6.98
N LYS A 91 6.94 -7.82 7.90
CA LYS A 91 6.02 -7.75 9.05
C LYS A 91 4.59 -7.48 8.59
N SER A 92 4.37 -6.49 7.71
CA SER A 92 3.04 -6.21 7.15
C SER A 92 2.47 -7.41 6.38
N LEU A 93 3.29 -8.09 5.57
CA LEU A 93 2.90 -9.29 4.82
C LEU A 93 2.64 -10.52 5.72
N ASN A 94 3.00 -10.48 7.01
CA ASN A 94 2.68 -11.54 7.96
C ASN A 94 1.32 -11.35 8.66
N GLU A 95 0.68 -10.18 8.54
CA GLU A 95 -0.59 -9.89 9.22
C GLU A 95 -1.80 -10.45 8.45
N GLY A 96 -1.77 -10.43 7.11
CA GLY A 96 -2.75 -11.10 6.25
C GLY A 96 -4.22 -10.83 6.60
N SER A 97 -5.05 -11.87 6.49
CA SER A 97 -6.47 -11.83 6.85
C SER A 97 -6.93 -13.15 7.49
N GLU A 98 -7.13 -13.12 8.80
CA GLU A 98 -7.69 -14.27 9.53
C GLU A 98 -9.12 -14.56 9.06
N THR A 99 -9.93 -13.53 8.82
CA THR A 99 -11.32 -13.67 8.36
C THR A 99 -11.44 -14.39 7.02
N LEU A 100 -10.57 -14.07 6.05
CA LEU A 100 -10.54 -14.82 4.78
C LEU A 100 -10.05 -16.25 4.97
N SER A 101 -9.09 -16.47 5.87
CA SER A 101 -8.60 -17.82 6.19
C SER A 101 -9.69 -18.68 6.83
N GLU A 102 -10.55 -18.10 7.68
CA GLU A 102 -11.69 -18.77 8.31
C GLU A 102 -12.80 -19.06 7.31
N LYS A 103 -13.13 -18.11 6.42
CA LYS A 103 -14.06 -18.35 5.29
C LYS A 103 -13.58 -19.52 4.43
N MET A 104 -12.28 -19.57 4.13
CA MET A 104 -11.69 -20.65 3.34
C MET A 104 -11.77 -22.02 4.04
N ARG A 105 -11.57 -22.06 5.36
CA ARG A 105 -11.81 -23.26 6.19
C ARG A 105 -13.28 -23.68 6.18
N GLY A 106 -14.21 -22.74 6.28
CA GLY A 106 -15.65 -23.01 6.18
C GLY A 106 -15.98 -23.71 4.86
N CYS A 107 -15.48 -23.16 3.74
CA CYS A 107 -15.64 -23.76 2.41
C CYS A 107 -15.03 -25.17 2.33
N GLN A 108 -13.85 -25.38 2.93
CA GLN A 108 -13.20 -26.69 2.96
C GLN A 108 -14.05 -27.74 3.69
N VAL A 109 -14.64 -27.38 4.83
CA VAL A 109 -15.49 -28.27 5.61
C VAL A 109 -16.77 -28.61 4.83
N GLU A 110 -17.45 -27.60 4.29
CA GLU A 110 -18.66 -27.77 3.48
C GLU A 110 -18.38 -28.69 2.27
N TYR A 111 -17.32 -28.41 1.53
CA TYR A 111 -16.91 -29.22 0.38
C TYR A 111 -16.59 -30.65 0.78
N THR A 112 -15.86 -30.87 1.88
CA THR A 112 -15.52 -32.21 2.37
C THR A 112 -16.77 -33.00 2.78
N ASN A 113 -17.77 -32.34 3.37
CA ASN A 113 -19.03 -32.98 3.73
C ASN A 113 -19.81 -33.38 2.46
N ILE A 114 -19.89 -32.50 1.46
CA ILE A 114 -20.51 -32.81 0.16
C ILE A 114 -19.86 -34.05 -0.47
N LEU A 115 -18.53 -34.12 -0.50
CA LEU A 115 -17.82 -35.28 -1.06
C LEU A 115 -18.16 -36.57 -0.29
N LYS A 116 -18.20 -36.54 1.04
CA LYS A 116 -18.54 -37.70 1.88
C LYS A 116 -19.97 -38.18 1.66
N GLU A 117 -20.94 -37.26 1.71
CA GLU A 117 -22.36 -37.57 1.51
C GLU A 117 -22.62 -38.10 0.11
N THR A 118 -22.05 -37.44 -0.90
CA THR A 118 -22.20 -37.85 -2.30
C THR A 118 -21.59 -39.22 -2.55
N ARG A 119 -20.46 -39.54 -1.91
CA ARG A 119 -19.86 -40.87 -1.97
C ARG A 119 -20.76 -41.95 -1.39
N SER A 120 -21.43 -41.67 -0.26
CA SER A 120 -22.41 -42.61 0.32
C SER A 120 -23.60 -42.82 -0.61
N LYS A 121 -24.16 -41.74 -1.16
CA LYS A 121 -25.31 -41.79 -2.09
C LYS A 121 -24.96 -42.51 -3.40
N ALA A 122 -23.81 -42.23 -3.99
CA ALA A 122 -23.34 -42.86 -5.23
C ALA A 122 -23.15 -44.39 -5.04
N LYS A 123 -22.64 -44.81 -3.89
CA LYS A 123 -22.48 -46.23 -3.55
C LYS A 123 -23.84 -46.95 -3.43
N GLU A 124 -24.83 -46.30 -2.82
CA GLU A 124 -26.20 -46.82 -2.74
C GLU A 124 -26.87 -46.90 -4.11
N GLU A 125 -26.71 -45.87 -4.95
CA GLU A 125 -27.27 -45.82 -6.30
C GLU A 125 -26.64 -46.86 -7.23
N TYR A 126 -25.31 -47.01 -7.18
CA TYR A 126 -24.60 -48.07 -7.91
C TYR A 126 -25.07 -49.46 -7.49
N LYS A 127 -25.28 -49.70 -6.18
CA LYS A 127 -25.81 -50.98 -5.68
C LYS A 127 -27.21 -51.25 -6.25
N LYS A 128 -28.11 -50.26 -6.24
CA LYS A 128 -29.46 -50.38 -6.82
C LYS A 128 -29.41 -50.68 -8.32
N LEU A 129 -28.58 -49.96 -9.08
CA LEU A 129 -28.40 -50.18 -10.52
C LEU A 129 -27.85 -51.57 -10.83
N LYS A 130 -26.89 -52.05 -10.03
CA LYS A 130 -26.33 -53.39 -10.18
C LYS A 130 -27.38 -54.47 -9.91
N GLU A 131 -28.19 -54.33 -8.86
CA GLU A 131 -29.30 -55.23 -8.54
C GLU A 131 -30.37 -55.22 -9.65
N LEU A 132 -30.71 -54.07 -10.22
CA LEU A 132 -31.65 -53.93 -11.35
C LEU A 132 -31.16 -54.58 -12.64
N VAL A 133 -29.87 -54.43 -12.96
CA VAL A 133 -29.25 -55.07 -14.14
C VAL A 133 -29.15 -56.59 -13.95
N GLN A 134 -28.98 -57.05 -12.71
CA GLN A 134 -28.94 -58.47 -12.40
C GLN A 134 -30.34 -59.12 -12.46
N SER A 135 -31.37 -58.46 -11.93
CA SER A 135 -32.76 -58.95 -12.00
C SER A 135 -33.33 -58.93 -13.42
N SER A 136 -33.02 -57.91 -14.24
CA SER A 136 -33.42 -57.86 -15.65
C SER A 136 -32.74 -58.94 -16.51
N LYS A 137 -31.50 -59.33 -16.19
CA LYS A 137 -30.83 -60.48 -16.82
C LYS A 137 -31.49 -61.80 -16.45
N GLU A 138 -31.84 -62.02 -15.17
CA GLU A 138 -32.50 -63.26 -14.71
C GLU A 138 -33.89 -63.46 -15.36
N VAL A 139 -34.66 -62.37 -15.54
CA VAL A 139 -35.95 -62.39 -16.25
C VAL A 139 -35.78 -62.75 -17.73
N SER A 140 -34.72 -62.30 -18.40
CA SER A 140 -34.45 -62.64 -19.81
C SER A 140 -34.04 -64.11 -20.01
N THR A 141 -33.37 -64.73 -19.03
CA THR A 141 -32.97 -66.15 -19.09
C THR A 141 -34.12 -67.14 -18.83
N ASN A 142 -35.11 -66.76 -18.02
CA ASN A 142 -36.24 -67.62 -17.66
C ASN A 142 -37.36 -67.68 -18.70
N VAL A 143 -37.28 -66.91 -19.80
CA VAL A 143 -38.28 -66.91 -20.91
C VAL A 143 -37.88 -67.86 -22.06
N THR A 144 -36.83 -68.68 -21.89
CA THR A 144 -36.35 -69.59 -22.95
C THR A 144 -37.00 -70.98 -22.98
N THR A 145 -38.25 -71.11 -22.52
CA THR A 145 -39.10 -72.27 -22.86
C THR A 145 -40.55 -71.81 -23.06
N GLU A 146 -40.96 -71.85 -24.33
CA GLU A 146 -42.30 -71.66 -24.88
C GLU A 146 -42.79 -70.22 -25.21
N LYS A 147 -42.82 -69.99 -26.54
CA LYS A 147 -43.61 -69.05 -27.35
C LYS A 147 -43.16 -67.59 -27.43
N HIS A 148 -42.93 -67.18 -28.69
CA HIS A 148 -42.63 -65.83 -29.15
C HIS A 148 -43.58 -64.78 -28.58
N VAL A 149 -43.08 -63.95 -27.67
CA VAL A 149 -43.56 -62.60 -27.40
C VAL A 149 -42.43 -61.66 -27.78
N ILE A 150 -42.66 -60.83 -28.80
CA ILE A 150 -41.76 -59.74 -29.17
C ILE A 150 -41.93 -58.67 -28.08
N ILE A 151 -40.95 -58.58 -27.17
CA ILE A 151 -40.84 -57.50 -26.19
C ILE A 151 -40.15 -56.32 -26.90
N PRO A 152 -40.68 -55.09 -26.86
CA PRO A 152 -39.98 -53.94 -27.42
C PRO A 152 -38.64 -53.76 -26.69
N GLU A 153 -37.56 -53.48 -27.42
CA GLU A 153 -36.25 -53.10 -26.86
C GLU A 153 -36.37 -51.79 -26.06
N GLY A 154 -36.94 -51.86 -24.86
CA GLY A 154 -36.93 -50.81 -23.86
C GLY A 154 -35.66 -50.93 -23.03
N GLU A 155 -34.61 -50.26 -23.50
CA GLU A 155 -33.43 -49.79 -22.77
C GLU A 155 -33.09 -50.51 -21.45
N ILE A 156 -32.33 -51.61 -21.51
CA ILE A 156 -31.56 -52.06 -20.35
C ILE A 156 -30.62 -50.89 -19.98
N PRO A 157 -30.71 -50.30 -18.77
CA PRO A 157 -29.87 -49.17 -18.39
C PRO A 157 -28.40 -49.57 -18.50
N LYS A 158 -27.62 -48.81 -19.28
CA LYS A 158 -26.18 -49.06 -19.43
C LYS A 158 -25.54 -48.94 -18.03
N LEU A 159 -24.93 -50.02 -17.55
CA LEU A 159 -24.32 -50.06 -16.22
C LEU A 159 -23.13 -49.09 -16.19
N ARG A 160 -23.34 -47.91 -15.58
CA ARG A 160 -22.29 -46.92 -15.33
C ARG A 160 -21.43 -47.37 -14.15
N SER A 161 -20.17 -46.97 -14.14
CA SER A 161 -19.28 -47.22 -13.01
C SER A 161 -19.67 -46.35 -11.80
N GLU A 162 -19.38 -46.82 -10.57
CA GLU A 162 -19.59 -46.04 -9.34
C GLU A 162 -18.88 -44.68 -9.39
N THR A 163 -17.72 -44.60 -10.05
CA THR A 163 -16.93 -43.38 -10.21
C THR A 163 -17.59 -42.36 -11.12
N GLU A 164 -18.22 -42.78 -12.22
CA GLU A 164 -18.98 -41.89 -13.11
C GLU A 164 -20.20 -41.31 -12.39
N ILE A 165 -20.96 -42.15 -11.69
CA ILE A 165 -22.12 -41.73 -10.89
C ILE A 165 -21.67 -40.72 -9.82
N TYR A 166 -20.59 -41.03 -9.09
CA TYR A 166 -20.03 -40.15 -8.08
C TYR A 166 -19.62 -38.78 -8.66
N ASN A 167 -18.90 -38.75 -9.78
CA ASN A 167 -18.46 -37.51 -10.40
C ASN A 167 -19.63 -36.64 -10.88
N ASP A 168 -20.66 -37.24 -11.49
CA ASP A 168 -21.86 -36.54 -11.94
C ASP A 168 -22.63 -35.94 -10.76
N MET A 169 -22.80 -36.69 -9.67
CA MET A 169 -23.47 -36.21 -8.47
C MET A 169 -22.68 -35.10 -7.77
N VAL A 170 -21.35 -35.23 -7.66
CA VAL A 170 -20.50 -34.19 -7.07
C VAL A 170 -20.61 -32.90 -7.88
N LYS A 171 -20.59 -33.00 -9.21
CA LYS A 171 -20.78 -31.85 -10.08
C LYS A 171 -22.15 -31.19 -9.85
N ALA A 172 -23.22 -31.98 -9.77
CA ALA A 172 -24.57 -31.47 -9.52
C ALA A 172 -24.72 -30.79 -8.15
N GLU A 173 -24.05 -31.29 -7.10
CA GLU A 173 -24.05 -30.63 -5.78
C GLU A 173 -23.23 -29.34 -5.78
N ILE A 174 -22.04 -29.33 -6.41
CA ILE A 174 -21.24 -28.12 -6.58
C ILE A 174 -22.04 -27.07 -7.37
N ASP A 175 -22.81 -27.49 -8.37
CA ASP A 175 -23.65 -26.63 -9.20
C ASP A 175 -24.88 -26.05 -8.48
N LYS A 176 -25.09 -26.39 -7.20
CA LYS A 176 -26.08 -25.73 -6.32
C LYS A 176 -25.46 -24.66 -5.42
N LEU A 177 -24.14 -24.67 -5.24
CA LEU A 177 -23.44 -23.76 -4.33
C LEU A 177 -23.42 -22.30 -4.86
N PRO A 178 -23.18 -21.30 -3.99
CA PRO A 178 -22.94 -19.93 -4.44
C PRO A 178 -21.77 -19.82 -5.43
N ILE A 179 -21.84 -18.87 -6.35
CA ILE A 179 -20.82 -18.66 -7.39
C ILE A 179 -19.42 -18.46 -6.79
N GLU A 180 -19.33 -17.70 -5.70
CA GLU A 180 -18.08 -17.43 -4.97
C GLU A 180 -17.45 -18.73 -4.44
N THR A 181 -18.26 -19.60 -3.83
CA THR A 181 -17.83 -20.90 -3.31
C THR A 181 -17.37 -21.83 -4.44
N ARG A 182 -18.07 -21.84 -5.59
CA ARG A 182 -17.64 -22.63 -6.76
C ARG A 182 -16.29 -22.18 -7.29
N LYS A 183 -16.08 -20.86 -7.41
CA LYS A 183 -14.81 -20.28 -7.87
C LYS A 183 -13.66 -20.67 -6.93
N ILE A 184 -13.90 -20.63 -5.62
CA ILE A 184 -12.92 -21.09 -4.61
C ILE A 184 -12.61 -22.58 -4.78
N ILE A 185 -13.64 -23.43 -4.90
CA ILE A 185 -13.47 -24.88 -5.10
C ILE A 185 -12.63 -25.13 -6.35
N GLU A 186 -12.93 -24.45 -7.46
CA GLU A 186 -12.17 -24.56 -8.71
C GLU A 186 -10.69 -24.19 -8.52
N LEU A 187 -10.41 -23.04 -7.90
CA LEU A 187 -9.04 -22.58 -7.61
C LEU A 187 -8.27 -23.55 -6.69
N THR A 188 -8.96 -24.25 -5.80
CA THR A 188 -8.36 -25.22 -4.87
C THR A 188 -8.17 -26.61 -5.46
N ARG A 189 -8.66 -26.90 -6.68
CA ARG A 189 -8.51 -28.25 -7.29
C ARG A 189 -7.06 -28.65 -7.48
N GLU A 190 -6.21 -27.70 -7.87
CA GLU A 190 -4.79 -27.96 -8.14
C GLU A 190 -3.91 -27.77 -6.91
N SER A 191 -4.19 -26.76 -6.08
CA SER A 191 -3.35 -26.39 -4.93
C SER A 191 -3.82 -26.98 -3.60
N GLY A 192 -5.08 -27.40 -3.48
CA GLY A 192 -5.73 -27.75 -2.22
C GLY A 192 -6.11 -26.52 -1.37
N PHE A 193 -6.95 -26.73 -0.35
CA PHE A 193 -7.44 -25.65 0.54
C PHE A 193 -6.37 -25.15 1.52
N GLU A 194 -5.53 -26.03 2.06
CA GLU A 194 -4.57 -25.66 3.12
C GLU A 194 -3.54 -24.61 2.69
N PRO A 195 -2.96 -24.67 1.47
CA PRO A 195 -2.10 -23.60 0.99
C PRO A 195 -2.83 -22.26 0.86
N TRP A 196 -4.09 -22.25 0.41
CA TRP A 196 -4.90 -21.04 0.35
C TRP A 196 -5.16 -20.43 1.73
N ILE A 197 -5.52 -21.26 2.72
CA ILE A 197 -5.70 -20.82 4.12
C ILE A 197 -4.40 -20.21 4.64
N THR A 198 -3.26 -20.82 4.32
CA THR A 198 -1.94 -20.38 4.75
C THR A 198 -1.58 -19.01 4.15
N VAL A 199 -1.78 -18.83 2.84
CA VAL A 199 -1.43 -17.56 2.17
C VAL A 199 -2.41 -16.43 2.53
N TYR A 200 -3.69 -16.71 2.75
CA TYR A 200 -4.63 -15.71 3.27
C TYR A 200 -4.24 -15.25 4.66
N ARG A 201 -3.87 -16.17 5.55
CA ARG A 201 -3.38 -15.80 6.88
C ARG A 201 -2.05 -15.04 6.82
N LYS A 202 -1.14 -15.44 5.94
CA LYS A 202 0.19 -14.84 5.79
C LYS A 202 0.58 -14.67 4.31
N PRO A 203 0.25 -13.52 3.70
CA PRO A 203 0.60 -13.19 2.33
C PRO A 203 2.07 -13.35 1.98
N LYS A 204 2.97 -13.24 2.98
CA LYS A 204 4.41 -13.47 2.83
C LYS A 204 4.78 -14.79 2.12
N PHE A 205 3.93 -15.82 2.21
CA PHE A 205 4.17 -17.11 1.54
C PHE A 205 3.83 -17.10 0.04
N ALA A 206 3.02 -16.14 -0.42
CA ALA A 206 2.68 -15.97 -1.82
C ALA A 206 3.33 -14.73 -2.46
N CYS A 207 3.85 -13.79 -1.67
CA CYS A 207 4.60 -12.65 -2.18
C CYS A 207 5.63 -12.14 -1.18
N ALA A 208 6.75 -11.63 -1.69
CA ALA A 208 7.81 -11.09 -0.85
C ALA A 208 8.62 -10.03 -1.58
N PHE A 209 8.99 -8.97 -0.85
CA PHE A 209 9.96 -7.99 -1.31
C PHE A 209 11.35 -8.40 -0.83
N GLU A 210 12.30 -8.50 -1.75
CA GLU A 210 13.68 -8.87 -1.44
C GLU A 210 14.64 -7.80 -1.92
N PHE A 211 15.60 -7.43 -1.08
CA PHE A 211 16.63 -6.46 -1.43
C PHE A 211 17.93 -7.17 -1.83
N HIS A 212 18.42 -6.87 -3.02
CA HIS A 212 19.64 -7.44 -3.57
C HIS A 212 20.80 -6.45 -3.38
N SER A 213 21.59 -6.61 -2.31
CA SER A 213 22.69 -5.69 -1.98
C SER A 213 23.69 -5.50 -3.12
N HIS A 214 24.02 -6.56 -3.88
CA HIS A 214 24.95 -6.49 -5.00
C HIS A 214 24.43 -5.65 -6.19
N LYS A 215 23.11 -5.63 -6.40
CA LYS A 215 22.46 -4.86 -7.48
C LYS A 215 21.96 -3.50 -7.00
N ASN A 216 21.90 -3.30 -5.68
CA ASN A 216 21.22 -2.20 -5.02
C ASN A 216 19.80 -1.99 -5.60
N ARG A 217 19.02 -3.08 -5.61
CA ARG A 217 17.65 -3.13 -6.16
C ARG A 217 16.75 -4.00 -5.32
N PHE A 218 15.49 -3.60 -5.19
CA PHE A 218 14.44 -4.50 -4.71
C PHE A 218 13.93 -5.40 -5.85
N SER A 219 13.40 -6.55 -5.48
CA SER A 219 12.57 -7.38 -6.34
C SER A 219 11.31 -7.79 -5.60
N LEU A 220 10.21 -7.94 -6.33
CA LEU A 220 8.98 -8.52 -5.85
C LEU A 220 8.82 -9.92 -6.42
N PHE A 221 8.64 -10.90 -5.55
CA PHE A 221 8.15 -12.22 -5.89
C PHE A 221 6.62 -12.26 -5.75
N ILE A 222 5.95 -12.88 -6.72
CA ILE A 222 4.50 -13.12 -6.75
C ILE A 222 4.26 -14.56 -7.19
N ASP A 223 3.60 -15.35 -6.35
CA ASP A 223 3.06 -16.66 -6.72
C ASP A 223 1.71 -16.50 -7.43
N LYS A 224 1.76 -16.70 -8.75
CA LYS A 224 0.61 -16.60 -9.65
C LYS A 224 -0.46 -17.65 -9.45
N LYS A 225 -0.24 -18.66 -8.60
CA LYS A 225 -1.32 -19.57 -8.20
C LYS A 225 -2.36 -18.86 -7.35
N TYR A 226 -1.93 -17.91 -6.52
CA TYR A 226 -2.78 -17.27 -5.52
C TYR A 226 -3.08 -15.80 -5.83
N ILE A 227 -2.09 -15.06 -6.31
CA ILE A 227 -2.16 -13.60 -6.45
C ILE A 227 -2.42 -13.21 -7.90
N GLU A 228 -3.37 -12.31 -8.09
CA GLU A 228 -3.66 -11.67 -9.37
C GLU A 228 -2.72 -10.48 -9.58
N GLN A 229 -2.66 -9.57 -8.60
CA GLN A 229 -1.76 -8.43 -8.58
C GLN A 229 -1.50 -7.92 -7.16
N ILE A 230 -0.43 -7.14 -7.03
CA ILE A 230 -0.11 -6.37 -5.82
C ILE A 230 -0.17 -4.90 -6.17
N GLU A 231 -0.83 -4.12 -5.33
CA GLU A 231 -0.85 -2.67 -5.44
C GLU A 231 -0.12 -2.07 -4.24
N ILE A 232 0.76 -1.11 -4.47
CA ILE A 232 1.50 -0.41 -3.42
C ILE A 232 1.26 1.09 -3.53
N SER A 233 1.27 1.79 -2.40
CA SER A 233 1.14 3.25 -2.37
C SER A 233 2.27 3.94 -3.16
N GLU A 234 1.98 5.14 -3.66
CA GLU A 234 2.89 5.91 -4.53
C GLU A 234 4.28 6.10 -3.93
N GLN A 235 4.35 6.57 -2.68
CA GLN A 235 5.63 6.80 -2.01
C GLN A 235 6.37 5.47 -1.80
N LEU A 236 5.66 4.38 -1.49
CA LEU A 236 6.28 3.06 -1.34
C LEU A 236 6.85 2.54 -2.66
N ALA A 237 6.13 2.70 -3.78
CA ALA A 237 6.64 2.36 -5.11
C ALA A 237 7.91 3.15 -5.44
N TYR A 238 7.90 4.46 -5.19
CA TYR A 238 9.04 5.35 -5.39
C TYR A 238 10.24 4.92 -4.53
N ILE A 239 10.05 4.70 -3.22
CA ILE A 239 11.10 4.31 -2.28
C ILE A 239 11.72 2.97 -2.68
N LEU A 240 10.91 2.02 -3.14
CA LEU A 240 11.38 0.70 -3.57
C LEU A 240 12.03 0.72 -4.97
N GLY A 241 11.81 1.77 -5.75
CA GLY A 241 12.36 1.96 -7.09
C GLY A 241 11.52 1.32 -8.21
N PHE A 242 10.24 1.02 -7.96
CA PHE A 242 9.29 0.57 -8.99
C PHE A 242 8.72 1.78 -9.74
N ASP A 243 8.46 1.61 -11.05
CA ASP A 243 7.86 2.64 -11.91
C ASP A 243 6.33 2.49 -12.05
N SER A 244 5.73 1.56 -11.32
CA SER A 244 4.29 1.33 -11.27
C SER A 244 3.86 0.99 -9.84
N GLN A 245 2.66 1.45 -9.46
CA GLN A 245 2.00 1.06 -8.22
C GLN A 245 1.35 -0.32 -8.32
N VAL A 246 0.95 -0.72 -9.54
CA VAL A 246 0.29 -2.00 -9.80
C VAL A 246 1.30 -2.97 -10.40
N LEU A 247 1.58 -4.04 -9.66
CA LEU A 247 2.59 -5.05 -9.96
C LEU A 247 1.89 -6.40 -10.16
N LYS A 248 1.76 -6.80 -11.43
CA LYS A 248 1.09 -8.06 -11.78
C LYS A 248 2.06 -9.23 -11.71
N GLU A 249 3.27 -9.07 -12.22
CA GLU A 249 4.27 -10.14 -12.32
C GLU A 249 5.40 -9.98 -11.31
N SER A 250 6.09 -11.10 -11.03
CA SER A 250 7.38 -11.04 -10.32
C SER A 250 8.34 -10.16 -11.12
N CYS A 251 8.93 -9.15 -10.48
CA CYS A 251 9.74 -8.16 -11.17
C CYS A 251 10.85 -7.59 -10.29
N VAL A 252 11.85 -7.00 -10.93
CA VAL A 252 12.93 -6.27 -10.26
C VAL A 252 12.65 -4.78 -10.43
N ALA A 253 12.83 -4.02 -9.35
CA ALA A 253 12.73 -2.57 -9.37
C ALA A 253 13.68 -1.97 -10.42
N LYS A 254 13.20 -0.95 -11.12
CA LYS A 254 13.94 -0.26 -12.17
C LYS A 254 15.05 0.62 -11.59
N PHE A 255 14.76 1.29 -10.47
CA PHE A 255 15.63 2.28 -9.85
C PHE A 255 16.23 1.79 -8.53
N MET A 256 17.33 2.44 -8.11
CA MET A 256 17.87 2.22 -6.76
C MET A 256 16.83 2.69 -5.74
N PRO A 257 16.73 2.01 -4.59
CA PRO A 257 15.80 2.47 -3.57
C PRO A 257 16.25 3.81 -2.97
N ASP A 258 15.29 4.70 -2.72
CA ASP A 258 15.52 6.01 -2.10
C ASP A 258 15.04 5.99 -0.64
N MET A 259 15.99 5.82 0.28
CA MET A 259 15.69 5.79 1.72
C MET A 259 15.33 7.16 2.31
N ARG A 260 15.38 8.24 1.53
CA ARG A 260 14.94 9.58 1.95
C ARG A 260 13.46 9.82 1.65
N GLY A 261 12.77 8.88 1.03
CA GLY A 261 11.32 8.98 0.85
C GLY A 261 10.86 10.02 -0.16
N GLY A 262 11.75 10.47 -1.05
CA GLY A 262 11.47 11.52 -2.03
C GLY A 262 11.48 12.94 -1.45
N VAL A 263 11.72 13.09 -0.15
CA VAL A 263 11.76 14.40 0.51
C VAL A 263 13.22 14.84 0.67
N SER A 264 13.71 15.60 -0.30
CA SER A 264 15.10 16.07 -0.34
C SER A 264 15.27 17.53 0.08
N CYS A 265 14.21 18.32 0.08
CA CYS A 265 14.24 19.74 0.43
C CYS A 265 12.91 20.22 1.01
N PHE A 266 12.99 21.33 1.75
CA PHE A 266 11.84 22.14 2.15
C PHE A 266 11.72 23.36 1.25
N HIS A 267 10.49 23.85 1.16
CA HIS A 267 10.21 25.20 0.71
C HIS A 267 9.81 26.02 1.93
N VAL A 268 10.57 27.09 2.21
CA VAL A 268 10.30 28.00 3.33
C VAL A 268 9.48 29.18 2.80
N TYR A 269 8.23 29.27 3.23
CA TYR A 269 7.28 30.29 2.85
C TYR A 269 7.25 31.41 3.88
N ALA A 270 7.07 32.65 3.43
CA ALA A 270 6.75 33.79 4.28
C ALA A 270 5.55 34.57 3.72
N PRO A 271 4.32 34.03 3.88
CA PRO A 271 3.12 34.65 3.35
C PRO A 271 2.91 36.06 3.90
N GLY A 272 2.61 37.01 3.01
CA GLY A 272 2.37 38.42 3.35
C GLY A 272 3.64 39.24 3.68
N LEU A 273 4.81 38.61 3.74
CA LEU A 273 6.09 39.31 3.97
C LEU A 273 6.75 39.74 2.65
N ILE A 274 6.78 38.85 1.67
CA ILE A 274 7.45 39.01 0.39
C ILE A 274 6.48 38.91 -0.78
N GLU A 275 6.88 39.44 -1.93
CA GLU A 275 6.17 39.25 -3.19
C GLU A 275 6.21 37.76 -3.62
N PRO A 276 5.09 37.16 -4.06
CA PRO A 276 5.08 35.81 -4.61
C PRO A 276 5.98 35.68 -5.84
N MET A 277 6.71 34.57 -5.93
CA MET A 277 7.55 34.26 -7.08
C MET A 277 7.03 33.03 -7.83
N ILE A 278 7.38 32.92 -9.12
CA ILE A 278 7.04 31.75 -9.94
C ILE A 278 7.92 30.56 -9.51
N ILE A 279 7.28 29.43 -9.22
CA ILE A 279 7.90 28.15 -8.85
C ILE A 279 7.22 27.05 -9.65
N GLY A 280 7.89 26.56 -10.68
CA GLY A 280 7.28 25.60 -11.60
C GLY A 280 6.06 26.21 -12.29
N ASP A 281 4.90 25.60 -12.08
CA ASP A 281 3.60 25.99 -12.62
C ASP A 281 2.73 26.81 -11.64
N ILE A 282 3.25 27.14 -10.45
CA ILE A 282 2.52 27.91 -9.43
C ILE A 282 3.26 29.21 -9.05
N THR A 283 2.56 30.13 -8.39
CA THR A 283 3.15 31.33 -7.75
C THR A 283 3.03 31.25 -6.23
N ALA A 284 4.13 31.47 -5.51
CA ALA A 284 4.17 31.30 -4.06
C ALA A 284 5.20 32.24 -3.38
N PRO A 285 4.94 32.71 -2.14
CA PRO A 285 5.86 33.57 -1.38
C PRO A 285 6.96 32.75 -0.69
N VAL A 286 7.85 32.12 -1.47
CA VAL A 286 8.95 31.28 -0.96
C VAL A 286 10.21 32.12 -0.75
N LEU A 287 10.67 32.18 0.51
CA LEU A 287 11.94 32.81 0.88
C LEU A 287 13.13 32.03 0.32
N ARG A 288 13.09 30.69 0.42
CA ARG A 288 14.19 29.82 0.04
C ARG A 288 13.76 28.36 -0.05
N ILE A 289 14.38 27.62 -0.96
CA ILE A 289 14.40 26.15 -0.97
C ILE A 289 15.61 25.70 -0.16
N VAL A 290 15.39 24.88 0.87
CA VAL A 290 16.43 24.40 1.80
C VAL A 290 16.61 22.90 1.62
N THR A 291 17.81 22.46 1.23
CA THR A 291 18.13 21.04 1.12
C THR A 291 18.19 20.40 2.50
N ILE A 292 17.54 19.24 2.65
CA ILE A 292 17.56 18.46 3.88
C ILE A 292 18.90 17.75 4.00
N ARG A 293 19.59 17.99 5.11
CA ARG A 293 20.81 17.31 5.54
C ARG A 293 20.62 16.68 6.91
N GLY A 294 21.65 15.95 7.35
CA GLY A 294 21.68 15.29 8.65
C GLY A 294 20.97 13.94 8.66
N ASN A 295 21.29 13.15 9.68
CA ASN A 295 20.56 11.93 9.98
C ASN A 295 19.27 12.26 10.70
N GLN A 296 18.41 11.27 10.82
CA GLN A 296 17.20 11.39 11.62
C GLN A 296 17.55 11.72 13.08
N ASP A 297 16.66 12.46 13.74
CA ASP A 297 16.73 12.89 15.13
C ASP A 297 17.86 13.92 15.42
N GLU A 298 18.64 14.31 14.41
CA GLU A 298 19.61 15.41 14.51
C GLU A 298 18.93 16.78 14.43
N ILE A 299 19.53 17.77 15.08
CA ILE A 299 19.23 19.18 14.87
C ILE A 299 20.24 19.70 13.85
N ILE A 300 19.75 20.20 12.72
CA ILE A 300 20.57 20.69 11.63
C ILE A 300 20.54 22.21 11.62
N GLU A 301 21.72 22.81 11.62
CA GLU A 301 21.93 24.22 11.33
C GLU A 301 22.47 24.36 9.90
N GLU A 302 21.72 25.06 9.06
CA GLU A 302 22.15 25.44 7.71
C GLU A 302 22.39 26.95 7.67
N GLN A 303 23.65 27.35 7.49
CA GLN A 303 24.05 28.73 7.29
C GLN A 303 24.21 29.02 5.80
N PHE A 304 23.56 30.08 5.30
CA PHE A 304 23.58 30.40 3.89
C PHE A 304 24.59 31.51 3.56
N LEU A 305 25.66 31.14 2.83
CA LEU A 305 26.69 32.08 2.39
C LEU A 305 26.17 33.13 1.39
N SER A 306 25.36 32.68 0.43
CA SER A 306 24.67 33.56 -0.52
C SER A 306 23.22 33.67 -0.11
N ILE A 307 22.78 34.85 0.35
CA ILE A 307 21.39 35.09 0.77
C ILE A 307 20.55 35.50 -0.44
N GLN A 308 19.44 34.80 -0.67
CA GLN A 308 18.41 35.18 -1.63
C GLN A 308 17.53 36.25 -0.99
N TYR A 309 17.64 37.48 -1.50
CA TYR A 309 16.86 38.61 -1.03
C TYR A 309 15.61 38.80 -1.89
N HIS A 310 14.51 39.09 -1.22
CA HIS A 310 13.21 39.36 -1.81
C HIS A 310 12.70 40.71 -1.33
N LYS A 311 11.99 41.43 -2.21
CA LYS A 311 11.41 42.73 -1.87
C LYS A 311 10.33 42.55 -0.80
N LEU A 312 10.36 43.40 0.23
CA LEU A 312 9.29 43.44 1.22
C LEU A 312 8.01 44.04 0.62
N LEU A 313 6.89 43.37 0.86
CA LEU A 313 5.57 43.80 0.40
C LEU A 313 4.97 44.87 1.33
N VAL A 314 5.28 44.81 2.62
CA VAL A 314 4.68 45.64 3.66
C VAL A 314 5.65 46.70 4.20
N LYS A 315 5.11 47.89 4.49
CA LYS A 315 5.87 49.00 5.11
C LYS A 315 5.90 48.94 6.63
N GLU A 316 5.03 48.16 7.25
CA GLU A 316 5.04 47.95 8.70
C GLU A 316 4.82 46.47 9.03
N ILE A 317 5.62 45.94 9.97
CA ILE A 317 5.56 44.54 10.39
C ILE A 317 5.40 44.49 11.90
N SER A 318 4.36 43.83 12.38
CA SER A 318 4.17 43.48 13.79
C SER A 318 4.18 41.98 14.04
N GLU A 319 3.94 41.18 12.99
CA GLU A 319 3.91 39.73 13.05
C GLU A 319 4.49 39.16 11.75
N ILE A 320 5.22 38.05 11.85
CA ILE A 320 5.74 37.30 10.71
C ILE A 320 5.19 35.88 10.77
N LEU A 321 4.56 35.43 9.70
CA LEU A 321 4.13 34.04 9.50
C LEU A 321 5.17 33.30 8.66
N ILE A 322 5.57 32.12 9.13
CA ILE A 322 6.44 31.19 8.40
C ILE A 322 5.69 29.87 8.23
N GLU A 323 5.79 29.29 7.03
CA GLU A 323 5.37 27.92 6.76
C GLU A 323 6.50 27.13 6.11
N ILE A 324 6.71 25.90 6.55
CA ILE A 324 7.71 24.97 6.04
C ILE A 324 6.95 23.85 5.34
N ARG A 325 7.10 23.78 4.02
CA ARG A 325 6.35 22.87 3.16
C ARG A 325 7.26 21.89 2.42
N THR A 326 6.72 20.73 2.09
CA THR A 326 7.32 19.75 1.16
C THR A 326 7.38 20.32 -0.26
N THR A 327 8.06 19.63 -1.16
CA THR A 327 8.01 19.87 -2.62
C THR A 327 6.60 19.77 -3.19
N SER A 328 5.74 18.92 -2.62
CA SER A 328 4.32 18.81 -2.99
C SER A 328 3.44 19.95 -2.45
N GLY A 329 3.99 20.86 -1.63
CA GLY A 329 3.25 21.98 -1.03
C GLY A 329 2.50 21.66 0.27
N SER A 330 2.51 20.40 0.74
CA SER A 330 1.98 20.01 2.05
C SER A 330 2.86 20.52 3.19
N LEU A 331 2.31 20.78 4.37
CA LEU A 331 3.12 21.15 5.55
C LEU A 331 4.03 19.99 5.95
N MET A 332 5.30 20.31 6.24
CA MET A 332 6.29 19.32 6.66
C MET A 332 5.91 18.72 8.03
N PRO A 333 5.75 17.41 8.19
CA PRO A 333 5.20 16.83 9.43
C PRO A 333 6.30 16.52 10.46
N PHE A 334 6.91 17.58 11.02
CA PHE A 334 7.82 17.43 12.17
C PHE A 334 7.07 16.78 13.35
N GLN A 335 7.61 15.69 13.89
CA GLN A 335 7.03 15.01 15.04
C GLN A 335 7.36 15.72 16.37
N TYR A 336 8.55 16.31 16.46
CA TYR A 336 9.03 17.00 17.66
C TYR A 336 10.16 17.98 17.35
N GLY A 337 10.57 18.76 18.36
CA GLY A 337 11.64 19.76 18.26
C GLY A 337 11.17 21.13 17.76
N THR A 338 12.08 22.10 17.79
CA THR A 338 11.81 23.51 17.47
C THR A 338 12.59 23.91 16.23
N CYS A 339 11.95 24.71 15.36
CA CYS A 339 12.61 25.32 14.21
C CYS A 339 12.90 26.79 14.50
N THR A 340 14.07 27.29 14.09
CA THR A 340 14.47 28.68 14.25
C THR A 340 15.03 29.21 12.94
N LEU A 341 14.50 30.35 12.48
CA LEU A 341 14.98 31.03 11.28
C LEU A 341 15.63 32.35 11.67
N THR A 342 16.75 32.68 11.02
CA THR A 342 17.34 34.02 11.08
C THR A 342 17.09 34.71 9.75
N LEU A 343 16.29 35.78 9.77
CA LEU A 343 16.01 36.61 8.61
C LEU A 343 16.93 37.83 8.62
N HIS A 344 17.52 38.13 7.47
CA HIS A 344 18.33 39.31 7.26
C HIS A 344 17.56 40.36 6.45
N PHE A 345 17.31 41.51 7.06
CA PHE A 345 16.66 42.66 6.46
C PHE A 345 17.72 43.67 6.02
N LYS A 346 17.69 44.08 4.75
CA LYS A 346 18.67 45.02 4.18
C LYS A 346 17.95 46.09 3.37
N LYS A 347 18.36 47.36 3.52
CA LYS A 347 17.90 48.44 2.63
C LYS A 347 18.29 48.14 1.18
N SER A 348 17.38 48.41 0.25
CA SER A 348 17.74 48.42 -1.16
C SER A 348 18.82 49.46 -1.39
N THR A 349 19.94 49.05 -2.00
CA THR A 349 21.06 49.93 -2.34
C THR A 349 20.87 50.66 -3.67
N TYR A 350 19.78 50.41 -4.38
CA TYR A 350 19.48 51.04 -5.65
C TYR A 350 18.40 52.12 -5.46
N PHE A 351 18.86 53.38 -5.39
CA PHE A 351 18.25 54.54 -6.04
C PHE A 351 19.38 55.46 -6.48
#